data_AF-A0A1A7QMQ6-F1
#
_entry.id   AF-A0A1A7QMQ6-F1
#
_cell.length_a   1.000
_cell.length_b   1.000
_cell.length_c   1.000
_cell.angle_alpha   90.00
_cell.angle_beta   90.00
_cell.angle_gamma   90.00
#
_symmetry.space_group_name_H-M   'P 1'
#
loop_
_entity.id
_entity.type
_entity.pdbx_description
1 polymer ?
#
loop_
_entity_poly.entity_id
_entity_poly.type
_entity_poly.pdbx_seq_one_letter_code
_entity_poly.pdbx_strand_id
1 'polypeptide(L)'
;MNAQTAIKPDEIYTFMGHIPAEEYERRAKLRSYRNAASGMIASTECDTARQLAWLVVEYATPNLYADAPVEWLDKLNLLSKRLMLTAMQAEEMTLLLREVSDA
;
A
#
# COMPACT_ATOMS: atom_id res chain seq x y z
N MET A 1 12.92 33.20 9.44
CA MET A 1 11.97 32.23 10.04
C MET A 1 12.51 30.84 9.77
N ASN A 2 13.09 30.17 10.77
CA ASN A 2 13.42 28.74 10.65
C ASN A 2 12.12 27.98 10.88
N ALA A 3 11.58 27.36 9.84
CA ALA A 3 10.48 26.41 10.01
C ALA A 3 11.02 25.26 10.86
N GLN A 4 10.59 25.16 12.12
CA GLN A 4 10.72 23.91 12.87
C GLN A 4 9.93 22.86 12.08
N THR A 5 10.63 21.95 11.41
CA THR A 5 10.05 20.73 10.89
C THR A 5 9.58 19.94 12.10
N ALA A 6 8.29 20.05 12.43
CA ALA A 6 7.69 19.18 13.43
C ALA A 6 7.95 17.73 13.00
N ILE A 7 8.70 16.99 13.81
CA ILE A 7 8.88 15.55 13.62
C ILE A 7 7.47 14.96 13.70
N LYS A 8 6.95 14.48 12.58
CA LYS A 8 5.66 13.79 12.57
C LYS A 8 5.81 12.53 13.43
N PRO A 9 4.95 12.31 14.43
CA PRO A 9 4.94 11.06 15.17
C PRO A 9 4.78 9.89 14.19
N ASP A 10 5.57 8.84 14.33
CA ASP A 10 5.35 7.63 13.55
C ASP A 10 4.05 6.98 14.04
N GLU A 11 3.07 6.87 13.16
CA GLU A 11 1.77 6.25 13.44
C GLU A 11 1.93 4.84 14.01
N ILE A 12 2.88 4.04 13.53
CA ILE A 12 3.10 2.67 14.03
C ILE A 12 3.49 2.70 15.50
N TYR A 13 4.47 3.54 15.88
CA TYR A 13 4.86 3.70 17.29
C TYR A 13 3.77 4.36 18.13
N THR A 14 2.96 5.24 17.52
CA THR A 14 1.85 5.90 18.21
C THR A 14 0.76 4.91 18.60
N PHE A 15 0.40 3.97 17.71
CA PHE A 15 -0.68 3.01 17.96
C PHE A 15 -0.20 1.73 18.66
N MET A 16 1.06 1.32 18.48
CA MET A 16 1.56 0.03 18.97
C MET A 16 2.62 0.13 20.06
N GLY A 17 3.12 1.33 20.37
CA GLY A 17 4.28 1.50 21.25
C GLY A 17 5.56 0.96 20.62
N HIS A 18 6.57 0.67 21.45
CA HIS A 18 7.85 0.12 20.98
C HIS A 18 7.73 -1.37 20.70
N ILE A 19 7.66 -1.74 19.42
CA ILE A 19 7.69 -3.12 18.93
C ILE A 19 9.09 -3.51 18.46
N PRO A 20 9.41 -4.82 18.33
CA PRO A 20 10.67 -5.26 17.75
C PRO A 20 10.92 -4.65 16.37
N ALA A 21 12.19 -4.33 16.08
CA ALA A 21 12.58 -3.67 14.83
C ALA A 21 12.15 -4.47 13.58
N GLU A 22 12.25 -5.79 13.64
CA GLU A 22 11.83 -6.66 12.53
C GLU A 22 10.33 -6.49 12.22
N GLU A 23 9.48 -6.53 13.25
CA GLU A 23 8.04 -6.33 13.10
C GLU A 23 7.73 -4.93 12.56
N TYR A 24 8.40 -3.91 13.09
CA TYR A 24 8.29 -2.53 12.61
C TYR A 24 8.56 -2.42 11.10
N GLU A 25 9.64 -3.05 10.60
CA GLU A 25 9.96 -3.03 9.18
C GLU A 25 8.86 -3.64 8.32
N ARG A 26 8.27 -4.76 8.75
CA ARG A 26 7.20 -5.43 7.99
C ARG A 26 5.92 -4.59 8.00
N ARG A 27 5.59 -3.94 9.11
CA ARG A 27 4.44 -3.02 9.22
C ARG A 27 4.66 -1.73 8.42
N ALA A 28 5.87 -1.17 8.45
CA ALA A 28 6.23 0.00 7.66
C ALA A 28 6.12 -0.29 6.15
N LYS A 29 6.51 -1.49 5.72
CA LYS A 29 6.32 -1.96 4.34
C LYS A 29 4.85 -2.20 3.99
N LEU A 30 4.07 -2.79 4.90
CA LEU A 30 2.64 -2.98 4.68
C LEU A 30 1.92 -1.61 4.57
N ARG A 31 2.33 -0.63 5.39
CA ARG A 31 1.85 0.76 5.32
C ARG A 31 2.17 1.39 3.96
N SER A 32 3.36 1.18 3.42
CA SER A 32 3.73 1.75 2.12
C SER A 32 2.88 1.16 0.99
N TYR A 33 2.58 -0.15 1.02
CA TYR A 33 1.65 -0.75 0.07
C TYR A 33 0.22 -0.20 0.19
N ARG A 34 -0.32 -0.10 1.42
CA ARG A 34 -1.64 0.50 1.65
C ARG A 34 -1.71 1.93 1.10
N ASN A 35 -0.70 2.75 1.38
CA ASN A 35 -0.66 4.14 0.93
C ASN A 35 -0.54 4.24 -0.60
N ALA A 36 0.29 3.41 -1.22
CA ALA A 36 0.41 3.34 -2.68
C ALA A 36 -0.91 2.90 -3.34
N ALA A 37 -1.58 1.91 -2.75
CA ALA A 37 -2.89 1.44 -3.19
C ALA A 37 -3.95 2.54 -3.08
N SER A 38 -4.02 3.25 -1.95
CA SER A 38 -4.91 4.43 -1.81
C SER A 38 -4.65 5.49 -2.86
N GLY A 39 -3.38 5.76 -3.19
CA GLY A 39 -3.01 6.69 -4.26
C GLY A 39 -3.52 6.22 -5.63
N MET A 40 -3.27 4.95 -5.98
CA MET A 40 -3.75 4.37 -7.23
C MET A 40 -5.28 4.38 -7.33
N ILE A 41 -5.99 4.05 -6.26
CA ILE A 41 -7.47 4.09 -6.25
C ILE A 41 -7.99 5.47 -6.63
N ALA A 42 -7.32 6.52 -6.14
CA ALA A 42 -7.71 7.91 -6.38
C ALA A 42 -7.35 8.42 -7.79
N SER A 43 -6.30 7.88 -8.41
CA SER A 43 -5.76 8.40 -9.69
C SER A 43 -6.04 7.54 -10.90
N THR A 44 -6.21 6.23 -10.75
CA THR A 44 -6.34 5.32 -11.89
C THR A 44 -7.69 5.47 -12.57
N GLU A 45 -7.71 5.38 -13.89
CA GLU A 45 -8.93 5.28 -14.67
C GLU A 45 -9.27 3.83 -15.06
N CYS A 46 -8.41 2.86 -14.73
CA CYS A 46 -8.64 1.44 -14.97
C CYS A 46 -9.43 0.81 -13.81
N ASP A 47 -10.65 0.32 -14.08
CA ASP A 47 -11.49 -0.34 -13.06
C ASP A 47 -10.83 -1.57 -12.46
N THR A 48 -10.16 -2.38 -13.27
CA THR A 48 -9.42 -3.56 -12.80
C THR A 48 -8.27 -3.17 -11.87
N ALA A 49 -7.48 -2.16 -12.24
CA ALA A 49 -6.40 -1.66 -11.39
C ALA A 49 -6.96 -1.12 -10.06
N ARG A 50 -8.08 -0.38 -10.11
CA ARG A 50 -8.75 0.15 -8.92
C ARG A 50 -9.24 -0.96 -7.98
N GLN A 51 -9.83 -2.03 -8.52
CA GLN A 51 -10.29 -3.17 -7.73
C GLN A 51 -9.12 -3.92 -7.07
N LEU A 52 -8.04 -4.16 -7.81
CA LEU A 52 -6.83 -4.81 -7.28
C LEU A 52 -6.17 -3.97 -6.17
N ALA A 53 -6.11 -2.65 -6.34
CA ALA A 53 -5.63 -1.73 -5.31
C ALA A 53 -6.57 -1.73 -4.09
N TRP A 54 -7.89 -1.82 -4.29
CA TRP A 54 -8.85 -1.94 -3.17
C TRP A 54 -8.57 -3.18 -2.31
N LEU A 55 -8.31 -4.34 -2.92
CA LEU A 55 -7.96 -5.55 -2.18
C LEU A 55 -6.72 -5.35 -1.30
N VAL A 56 -5.71 -4.61 -1.78
CA VAL A 56 -4.53 -4.28 -0.96
C VAL A 56 -4.93 -3.49 0.28
N VAL A 57 -5.79 -2.48 0.15
CA VAL A 57 -6.26 -1.69 1.29
C VAL A 57 -7.08 -2.55 2.26
N GLU A 58 -7.95 -3.42 1.76
CA GLU A 58 -8.77 -4.33 2.57
C GLU A 58 -7.93 -5.33 3.36
N TYR A 59 -6.87 -5.88 2.79
CA TYR A 59 -5.97 -6.78 3.50
C TYR A 59 -5.00 -6.03 4.43
N ALA A 60 -4.46 -4.90 4.00
CA ALA A 60 -3.44 -4.19 4.77
C ALA A 60 -4.02 -3.45 5.99
N THR A 61 -5.14 -2.75 5.83
CA THR A 61 -5.71 -1.88 6.87
C THR A 61 -5.99 -2.58 8.21
N PRO A 62 -6.72 -3.71 8.25
CA PRO A 62 -7.01 -4.38 9.52
C PRO A 62 -5.77 -4.99 10.17
N ASN A 63 -4.74 -5.32 9.38
CA ASN A 63 -3.53 -5.98 9.88
C ASN A 63 -2.42 -4.99 10.27
N LEU A 64 -2.55 -3.71 9.94
CA LEU A 64 -1.45 -2.76 10.10
C LEU A 64 -1.09 -2.49 11.57
N TYR A 65 -2.10 -2.47 12.43
CA TYR A 65 -1.94 -2.20 13.88
C TYR A 65 -2.51 -3.32 14.75
N ALA A 66 -2.97 -4.42 14.15
CA ALA A 66 -3.44 -5.59 14.89
C ALA A 66 -2.27 -6.49 15.28
N ASP A 67 -2.46 -7.24 16.37
CA ASP A 67 -1.52 -8.28 16.79
C ASP A 67 -1.45 -9.38 15.72
N ALA A 68 -0.24 -9.72 15.30
CA ALA A 68 0.00 -10.62 14.17
C ALA A 68 1.41 -11.24 14.23
N PRO A 69 1.55 -12.54 13.93
CA PRO A 69 2.85 -13.16 13.72
C PRO A 69 3.64 -12.45 12.61
N VAL A 70 4.96 -12.33 12.76
CA VAL A 70 5.81 -11.67 11.76
C VAL A 70 5.72 -12.37 10.40
N GLU A 71 5.62 -13.71 10.39
CA GLU A 71 5.48 -14.50 9.16
C GLU A 71 4.14 -14.25 8.46
N TRP A 72 3.10 -13.84 9.20
CA TRP A 72 1.84 -13.40 8.61
C TRP A 72 2.00 -12.06 7.89
N LEU A 73 2.71 -11.12 8.50
CA LEU A 73 3.02 -9.83 7.88
C LEU A 73 3.86 -10.00 6.60
N ASP A 74 4.77 -10.98 6.56
CA ASP A 74 5.52 -11.31 5.34
C ASP A 74 4.61 -11.80 4.20
N LYS A 75 3.63 -12.67 4.51
CA LYS A 75 2.63 -13.13 3.53
C LYS A 75 1.77 -11.98 3.03
N LEU A 76 1.33 -11.09 3.91
CA LEU A 76 0.56 -9.90 3.52
C LEU A 76 1.38 -8.94 2.65
N ASN A 77 2.66 -8.73 2.98
CA ASN A 77 3.56 -7.93 2.17
C ASN A 77 3.76 -8.54 0.78
N LEU A 78 3.92 -9.86 0.69
CA LEU A 78 4.05 -10.56 -0.59
C LEU A 78 2.76 -10.47 -1.43
N LEU A 79 1.60 -10.67 -0.81
CA LEU A 79 0.30 -10.53 -1.45
C LEU A 79 0.10 -9.10 -1.97
N SER A 80 0.33 -8.09 -1.11
CA SER A 80 0.20 -6.68 -1.44
C SER A 80 1.13 -6.28 -2.59
N LYS A 81 2.38 -6.76 -2.59
CA LYS A 81 3.31 -6.56 -3.70
C LYS A 81 2.75 -7.10 -5.01
N ARG A 82 2.25 -8.35 -5.01
CA ARG A 82 1.74 -9.01 -6.22
C ARG A 82 0.52 -8.28 -6.76
N LEU A 83 -0.45 -7.96 -5.88
CA LEU A 83 -1.65 -7.22 -6.27
C LEU A 83 -1.30 -5.84 -6.85
N MET A 84 -0.39 -5.09 -6.23
CA MET A 84 0.02 -3.78 -6.75
C MET A 84 0.71 -3.89 -8.11
N LEU A 85 1.59 -4.88 -8.31
CA LEU A 85 2.23 -5.10 -9.62
C LEU A 85 1.20 -5.44 -10.70
N THR A 86 0.23 -6.31 -10.38
CA THR A 86 -0.84 -6.65 -11.31
C THR A 86 -1.76 -5.46 -11.59
N ALA A 87 -2.01 -4.60 -10.60
CA ALA A 87 -2.80 -3.39 -10.78
C ALA A 87 -2.10 -2.40 -11.74
N MET A 88 -0.79 -2.20 -11.58
CA MET A 88 0.01 -1.39 -12.51
C MET A 88 -0.03 -1.95 -13.93
N GLN A 89 0.11 -3.26 -14.10
CA GLN A 89 0.01 -3.90 -15.41
C GLN A 89 -1.38 -3.72 -16.05
N ALA A 90 -2.45 -3.83 -15.26
CA ALA A 90 -3.81 -3.61 -15.75
C ALA A 90 -4.03 -2.16 -16.22
N GLU A 91 -3.46 -1.19 -15.50
CA GLU A 91 -3.48 0.22 -15.89
C GLU A 91 -2.70 0.43 -17.21
N GLU A 92 -1.49 -0.09 -17.33
CA GLU A 92 -0.67 -0.02 -18.55
C GLU A 92 -1.39 -0.62 -19.77
N MET A 93 -2.03 -1.78 -19.61
CA MET A 93 -2.83 -2.40 -20.68
C MET A 93 -4.01 -1.52 -21.09
N THR A 94 -4.65 -0.83 -20.14
CA THR A 94 -5.77 0.09 -20.42
C THR A 94 -5.29 1.32 -21.17
N LEU A 95 -4.14 1.87 -20.80
CA LEU A 95 -3.53 3.00 -21.50
C LEU A 95 -3.18 2.63 -22.94
N LEU A 96 -2.58 1.46 -23.16
CA LEU A 96 -2.26 0.97 -24.50
C LEU A 96 -3.50 0.81 -25.38
N LEU A 97 -4.62 0.32 -24.84
CA LEU A 97 -5.87 0.23 -25.60
C LEU A 97 -6.45 1.59 -25.98
N ARG A 98 -6.29 2.61 -25.12
CA ARG A 98 -6.73 3.97 -25.42
C ARG A 98 -5.89 4.62 -26.50
N GLU A 99 -4.57 4.49 -26.41
CA GLU A 99 -3.65 4.99 -27.45
C GLU A 99 -3.96 4.41 -28.83
N VAL A 100 -4.30 3.11 -28.90
CA VAL A 100 -4.71 2.45 -30.14
C VAL A 100 -6.10 2.90 -30.61
N SER A 101 -7.01 3.24 -29.70
CA SER A 101 -8.38 3.66 -30.05
C SER A 101 -8.45 5.12 -30.53
N ASP A 102 -7.51 5.95 -30.09
CA ASP A 102 -7.43 7.38 -30.43
C ASP A 102 -6.58 7.66 -31.70
N ALA A 103 -5.97 6.63 -32.30
CA ALA A 103 -5.12 6.71 -33.51
C ALA A 103 -5.89 6.40 -34.80
#